data_AF-T1KPF1-F1
#
_entry.id   AF-T1KPF1-F1
#
_cell.length_a   1.000
_cell.length_b   1.000
_cell.length_c   1.000
_cell.angle_alpha   90.00
_cell.angle_beta   90.00
_cell.angle_gamma   90.00
#
_symmetry.space_group_name_H-M   'P 1'
#
loop_
_entity.id
_entity.type
_entity.pdbx_description
1 polymer ?
#
loop_
_entity_poly.entity_id
_entity_poly.type
_entity_poly.pdbx_seq_one_letter_code
_entity_poly.pdbx_strand_id
1 'polypeptide(L)'
;MFNCGLLLIHSPLNKIPTKIGHFLNEAKSLVSQVLYIKVERNPSEEIGSNKQSDDNHYYVPSIYRAASSRVPHLDVRVIIKPQLSSFRYQPQILLCNHPLDHINTKNFPSLVGSKVDLGQFKEIKIINSPDEATDSAPVSSTHIVKHDHVCLGGTFDNLHNGHKVLLSESLIRTNKSMTIGVTDVNMIKKKVLWELIKPLEERIDDVRQFLTDVCDSIEYKIVGITDPFGPAIVDPELSCIVVSEETLKGGEKINTIREEKGMKRLEIVSIGLVKDEAHESAHEEDKISSSSLRIRKLGTLLRKPVPRDHLPRRPYRIGLVGGVCSGKSTICQHLSDLDIVTLNADVIAHSTYANPNAIAYSKIVEAFGSDIVNPDKSINRQKLGTIVFSNADKLAQLNSIVWPATKELIEQRIGEISDEHDIVVVEAALMLEAGWQDQFHQIWVSIVTEEEAIKRLKERNGLDEEEARKRIANQMTSHERVQHANVVFSSQWEREFTQKQVNKAVEMVRSQFLN
;
A
#
# COMPACT_ATOMS: atom_id res chain seq x y z
N MET A 1 17.85 -18.30 -4.96
CA MET A 1 16.42 -18.14 -4.68
C MET A 1 15.72 -17.85 -5.99
N PHE A 2 14.63 -18.56 -6.29
CA PHE A 2 13.81 -18.40 -7.48
C PHE A 2 12.75 -17.33 -7.24
N ASN A 3 12.35 -16.58 -8.27
CA ASN A 3 11.32 -15.55 -8.12
C ASN A 3 9.94 -16.18 -7.88
N CYS A 4 9.67 -17.29 -8.57
CA CYS A 4 8.38 -17.94 -8.54
C CYS A 4 8.53 -19.45 -8.32
N GLY A 5 7.71 -20.03 -7.45
CA GLY A 5 7.67 -21.47 -7.19
C GLY A 5 6.26 -22.04 -7.20
N LEU A 6 6.17 -23.34 -7.50
CA LEU A 6 4.95 -24.14 -7.35
C LEU A 6 5.18 -25.18 -6.25
N LEU A 7 4.33 -25.19 -5.25
CA LEU A 7 4.30 -26.18 -4.18
C LEU A 7 3.10 -27.11 -4.35
N LEU A 8 3.38 -28.37 -4.64
CA LEU A 8 2.40 -29.45 -4.70
C LEU A 8 2.39 -30.18 -3.35
N ILE A 9 1.23 -30.18 -2.70
CA ILE A 9 1.02 -30.83 -1.41
C ILE A 9 0.07 -32.01 -1.60
N HIS A 10 0.62 -33.20 -1.49
CA HIS A 10 -0.11 -34.46 -1.43
C HIS A 10 -0.26 -34.88 0.04
N SER A 11 -1.43 -34.67 0.64
CA SER A 11 -1.71 -34.99 2.05
C SER A 11 -3.21 -35.08 2.29
N PRO A 12 -3.68 -35.92 3.25
CA PRO A 12 -5.05 -35.87 3.76
C PRO A 12 -5.47 -34.45 4.10
N LEU A 13 -6.68 -34.05 3.70
CA LEU A 13 -7.13 -32.66 3.78
C LEU A 13 -7.20 -32.14 5.22
N ASN A 14 -7.63 -32.99 6.16
CA ASN A 14 -7.64 -32.70 7.61
C ASN A 14 -6.25 -32.41 8.19
N LYS A 15 -5.17 -32.89 7.55
CA LYS A 15 -3.79 -32.68 8.00
C LYS A 15 -3.14 -31.43 7.38
N ILE A 16 -3.76 -30.80 6.37
CA ILE A 16 -3.19 -29.60 5.74
C ILE A 16 -3.01 -28.44 6.73
N PRO A 17 -4.01 -28.07 7.57
CA PRO A 17 -3.87 -26.94 8.48
C PRO A 17 -2.70 -27.09 9.48
N THR A 18 -2.38 -28.32 9.90
CA THR A 18 -1.28 -28.57 10.84
C THR A 18 0.08 -28.65 10.15
N LYS A 19 0.13 -29.11 8.90
CA LYS A 19 1.38 -29.30 8.15
C LYS A 19 1.81 -28.11 7.32
N ILE A 20 0.88 -27.25 6.86
CA ILE A 20 1.17 -26.20 5.87
C ILE A 20 2.34 -25.31 6.30
N GLY A 21 2.43 -25.02 7.59
CA GLY A 21 3.45 -24.14 8.09
C GLY A 21 4.88 -24.69 7.92
N HIS A 22 5.07 -26.01 7.92
CA HIS A 22 6.37 -26.62 7.63
C HIS A 22 6.74 -26.39 6.15
N PHE A 23 5.81 -26.66 5.24
CA PHE A 23 6.03 -26.47 3.81
C PHE A 23 6.31 -25.01 3.44
N LEU A 24 5.62 -24.06 4.08
CA LEU A 24 5.89 -22.64 3.90
C LEU A 24 7.30 -22.23 4.37
N ASN A 25 7.78 -22.81 5.47
CA ASN A 25 9.13 -22.54 5.97
C ASN A 25 10.21 -23.08 5.02
N GLU A 26 10.01 -24.26 4.44
CA GLU A 26 10.92 -24.79 3.41
C GLU A 26 10.93 -23.89 2.16
N ALA A 27 9.74 -23.51 1.68
CA ALA A 27 9.60 -22.66 0.50
C ALA A 27 10.20 -21.26 0.70
N LYS A 28 10.16 -20.72 1.92
CA LYS A 28 10.71 -19.39 2.30
C LYS A 28 12.18 -19.20 1.88
N SER A 29 12.99 -20.25 1.94
CA SER A 29 14.41 -20.18 1.60
C SER A 29 14.69 -20.26 0.09
N LEU A 30 13.69 -20.69 -0.69
CA LEU A 30 13.84 -21.04 -2.10
C LEU A 30 13.12 -20.07 -3.02
N VAL A 31 12.04 -19.45 -2.57
CA VAL A 31 11.17 -18.56 -3.36
C VAL A 31 11.22 -17.15 -2.80
N SER A 32 11.32 -16.13 -3.65
CA SER A 32 11.46 -14.73 -3.23
C SER A 32 10.25 -13.84 -3.49
N GLN A 33 9.34 -14.20 -4.42
CA GLN A 33 8.19 -13.37 -4.77
C GLN A 33 6.86 -14.11 -4.69
N VAL A 34 6.61 -15.07 -5.57
CA VAL A 34 5.28 -15.71 -5.72
C VAL A 34 5.39 -17.21 -5.44
N LEU A 35 4.53 -17.71 -4.54
CA LEU A 35 4.42 -19.13 -4.24
C LEU A 35 3.01 -19.61 -4.55
N TYR A 36 2.89 -20.33 -5.66
CA TYR A 36 1.66 -21.04 -5.98
C TYR A 36 1.58 -22.32 -5.15
N ILE A 37 0.41 -22.63 -4.61
CA ILE A 37 0.18 -23.84 -3.81
C ILE A 37 -1.00 -24.60 -4.39
N LYS A 38 -0.78 -25.86 -4.76
CA LYS A 38 -1.85 -26.78 -5.13
C LYS A 38 -1.87 -27.93 -4.13
N VAL A 39 -3.05 -28.18 -3.56
CA VAL A 39 -3.29 -29.34 -2.70
C VAL A 39 -3.96 -30.43 -3.53
N GLU A 40 -3.46 -31.65 -3.40
CA GLU A 40 -3.98 -32.85 -4.05
C GLU A 40 -4.52 -33.80 -3.00
N ARG A 41 -5.68 -34.40 -3.29
CA ARG A 41 -6.27 -35.44 -2.44
C ARG A 41 -5.52 -36.76 -2.61
N ASN A 42 -5.51 -37.56 -1.56
CA ASN A 42 -5.04 -38.93 -1.64
C ASN A 42 -6.12 -39.80 -2.31
N PRO A 43 -5.80 -40.57 -3.38
CA PRO A 43 -6.77 -41.44 -4.06
C PRO A 43 -7.46 -42.44 -3.13
N SER A 44 -6.85 -42.83 -2.00
CA SER A 44 -7.42 -43.79 -1.05
C SER A 44 -8.58 -43.23 -0.20
N GLU A 45 -8.91 -41.94 -0.29
CA GLU A 45 -10.03 -41.30 0.42
C GLU A 45 -11.35 -41.28 -0.40
N GLU A 46 -11.45 -42.03 -1.51
CA GLU A 46 -12.69 -42.17 -2.28
C GLU A 46 -13.80 -42.90 -1.49
N ILE A 47 -14.59 -42.14 -0.74
CA ILE A 47 -15.89 -42.58 -0.25
C ILE A 47 -16.98 -41.96 -1.13
N GLY A 48 -17.54 -42.77 -2.03
CA GLY A 48 -18.90 -42.64 -2.56
C GLY A 48 -19.25 -41.41 -3.43
N SER A 49 -19.46 -41.67 -4.72
CA SER A 49 -20.27 -40.92 -5.71
C SER A 49 -20.17 -39.36 -5.75
N ASN A 50 -19.60 -38.84 -6.84
CA ASN A 50 -19.83 -37.50 -7.42
C ASN A 50 -19.66 -36.23 -6.54
N LYS A 51 -19.15 -36.31 -5.30
CA LYS A 51 -18.90 -35.14 -4.43
C LYS A 51 -17.51 -34.52 -4.63
N GLN A 52 -17.21 -34.15 -5.87
CA GLN A 52 -15.83 -33.90 -6.32
C GLN A 52 -15.31 -32.45 -6.15
N SER A 53 -16.00 -31.53 -5.44
CA SER A 53 -15.68 -30.08 -5.58
C SER A 53 -15.64 -29.15 -4.36
N ASP A 54 -15.86 -29.60 -3.12
CA ASP A 54 -16.21 -28.65 -2.03
C ASP A 54 -15.20 -28.54 -0.87
N ASP A 55 -14.15 -29.37 -0.84
CA ASP A 55 -13.25 -29.43 0.33
C ASP A 55 -12.21 -28.30 0.37
N ASN A 56 -12.12 -27.48 -0.68
CA ASN A 56 -11.20 -26.34 -0.73
C ASN A 56 -11.41 -25.37 0.45
N HIS A 57 -12.66 -25.23 0.88
CA HIS A 57 -13.05 -24.38 2.02
C HIS A 57 -12.32 -24.77 3.31
N TYR A 58 -11.97 -26.05 3.48
CA TYR A 58 -11.34 -26.53 4.71
C TYR A 58 -9.91 -26.03 4.87
N TYR A 59 -9.13 -26.01 3.79
CA TYR A 59 -7.71 -25.74 3.87
C TYR A 59 -7.32 -24.36 3.35
N VAL A 60 -8.02 -23.78 2.37
CA VAL A 60 -7.63 -22.51 1.74
C VAL A 60 -7.46 -21.37 2.78
N PRO A 61 -8.41 -21.14 3.70
CA PRO A 61 -8.23 -20.13 4.75
C PRO A 61 -7.04 -20.43 5.67
N SER A 62 -6.81 -21.71 6.00
CA SER A 62 -5.70 -22.13 6.87
C SER A 62 -4.33 -21.86 6.24
N ILE A 63 -4.20 -22.06 4.92
CA ILE A 63 -2.97 -21.79 4.18
C ILE A 63 -2.66 -20.29 4.18
N TYR A 64 -3.65 -19.45 3.83
CA TYR A 64 -3.46 -17.99 3.84
C TYR A 64 -3.17 -17.45 5.24
N ARG A 65 -3.81 -18.01 6.28
CA ARG A 65 -3.51 -17.66 7.67
C ARG A 65 -2.07 -18.01 8.05
N ALA A 66 -1.62 -19.23 7.76
CA ALA A 66 -0.23 -19.63 8.03
C ALA A 66 0.80 -18.83 7.21
N ALA A 67 0.46 -18.49 5.96
CA ALA A 67 1.31 -17.66 5.11
C ALA A 67 1.55 -16.26 5.69
N SER A 68 0.52 -15.70 6.34
CA SER A 68 0.57 -14.36 6.89
C SER A 68 1.59 -14.19 8.01
N SER A 69 1.75 -15.20 8.87
CA SER A 69 2.73 -15.15 9.97
C SER A 69 4.10 -15.72 9.58
N ARG A 70 4.17 -16.75 8.72
CA ARG A 70 5.43 -17.44 8.43
C ARG A 70 6.21 -16.86 7.25
N VAL A 71 5.48 -16.42 6.21
CA VAL A 71 6.06 -15.91 4.96
C VAL A 71 5.36 -14.62 4.49
N PRO A 72 5.29 -13.57 5.33
CA PRO A 72 4.57 -12.33 5.00
C PRO A 72 5.10 -11.57 3.77
N HIS A 73 6.32 -11.88 3.34
CA HIS A 73 6.97 -11.31 2.15
C HIS A 73 6.61 -12.03 0.85
N LEU A 74 6.04 -13.25 0.92
CA LEU A 74 5.64 -14.02 -0.25
C LEU A 74 4.19 -13.74 -0.63
N ASP A 75 3.97 -13.52 -1.93
CA ASP A 75 2.65 -13.56 -2.53
C ASP A 75 2.22 -15.02 -2.72
N VAL A 76 1.64 -15.59 -1.66
CA VAL A 76 1.06 -16.94 -1.70
C VAL A 76 -0.26 -16.93 -2.47
N ARG A 77 -0.44 -17.88 -3.39
CA ARG A 77 -1.68 -18.06 -4.18
C ARG A 77 -2.08 -19.54 -4.16
N VAL A 78 -3.24 -19.85 -3.55
CA VAL A 78 -3.73 -21.24 -3.46
C VAL A 78 -4.60 -21.55 -4.67
N ILE A 79 -4.17 -22.49 -5.51
CA ILE A 79 -4.83 -22.85 -6.76
C ILE A 79 -6.08 -23.69 -6.46
N ILE A 80 -7.25 -23.15 -6.82
CA ILE A 80 -8.54 -23.83 -6.64
C ILE A 80 -8.79 -24.75 -7.84
N LYS A 81 -8.76 -24.18 -9.05
CA LYS A 81 -8.91 -24.92 -10.30
C LYS A 81 -7.64 -24.73 -11.14
N PRO A 82 -6.92 -25.80 -11.48
CA PRO A 82 -5.59 -25.67 -12.05
C PRO A 82 -5.63 -25.29 -13.53
N GLN A 83 -4.81 -24.32 -13.92
CA GLN A 83 -4.48 -24.02 -15.32
C GLN A 83 -3.17 -23.21 -15.38
N LEU A 84 -1.99 -23.85 -15.28
CA LEU A 84 -0.68 -23.13 -15.25
C LEU A 84 -0.48 -22.10 -16.37
N SER A 85 -1.11 -22.32 -17.53
CA SER A 85 -1.03 -21.38 -18.66
C SER A 85 -1.62 -20.00 -18.34
N SER A 86 -2.49 -19.89 -17.33
CA SER A 86 -3.09 -18.62 -16.91
C SER A 86 -2.18 -17.82 -15.97
N PHE A 87 -1.09 -18.40 -15.46
CA PHE A 87 -0.26 -17.76 -14.45
C PHE A 87 0.56 -16.62 -15.07
N ARG A 88 0.42 -15.43 -14.50
CA ARG A 88 1.28 -14.30 -14.89
C ARG A 88 2.75 -14.55 -14.62
N TYR A 89 3.06 -15.22 -13.51
CA TYR A 89 4.43 -15.57 -13.15
C TYR A 89 4.65 -17.06 -13.33
N GLN A 90 5.47 -17.43 -14.30
CA GLN A 90 5.75 -18.84 -14.56
C GLN A 90 6.63 -19.41 -13.44
N PRO A 91 6.19 -20.49 -12.75
CA PRO A 91 6.98 -21.15 -11.71
C PRO A 91 8.32 -21.66 -12.25
N GLN A 92 9.41 -21.34 -11.54
CA GLN A 92 10.77 -21.74 -11.91
C GLN A 92 11.24 -22.98 -11.15
N ILE A 93 10.71 -23.19 -9.93
CA ILE A 93 10.98 -24.34 -9.07
C ILE A 93 9.68 -25.07 -8.74
N LEU A 94 9.75 -26.40 -8.72
CA LEU A 94 8.68 -27.27 -8.23
C LEU A 94 9.09 -27.86 -6.87
N LEU A 95 8.25 -27.70 -5.87
CA LEU A 95 8.39 -28.29 -4.54
C LEU A 95 7.30 -29.35 -4.35
N CYS A 96 7.68 -30.57 -3.98
CA CYS A 96 6.73 -31.68 -3.78
C CYS A 96 7.01 -32.40 -2.44
N ASN A 97 5.99 -32.87 -1.74
CA ASN A 97 6.18 -33.63 -0.50
C ASN A 97 6.08 -35.16 -0.67
N HIS A 98 6.11 -35.65 -1.91
CA HIS A 98 6.16 -37.07 -2.24
C HIS A 98 7.15 -37.30 -3.41
N PRO A 99 7.70 -38.53 -3.55
CA PRO A 99 8.59 -38.88 -4.66
C PRO A 99 7.91 -38.70 -6.04
N LEU A 100 8.70 -38.30 -7.03
CA LEU A 100 8.24 -38.04 -8.41
C LEU A 100 7.70 -39.28 -9.13
N ASP A 101 7.87 -40.48 -8.58
CA ASP A 101 7.29 -41.70 -9.13
C ASP A 101 5.75 -41.64 -9.16
N HIS A 102 5.15 -40.84 -8.25
CA HIS A 102 3.73 -40.52 -8.22
C HIS A 102 3.34 -39.27 -9.03
N ILE A 103 4.30 -38.47 -9.49
CA ILE A 103 4.09 -37.27 -10.32
C ILE A 103 4.98 -37.42 -11.56
N ASN A 104 4.46 -38.11 -12.57
CA ASN A 104 5.14 -38.32 -13.84
C ASN A 104 4.62 -37.38 -14.93
N THR A 105 5.32 -37.33 -16.07
CA THR A 105 4.96 -36.47 -17.21
C THR A 105 3.56 -36.75 -17.78
N LYS A 106 2.94 -37.89 -17.46
CA LYS A 106 1.59 -38.24 -17.92
C LYS A 106 0.49 -37.70 -17.01
N ASN A 107 0.67 -37.73 -15.68
CA ASN A 107 -0.35 -37.25 -14.75
C ASN A 107 -0.17 -35.77 -14.36
N PHE A 108 1.06 -35.24 -14.38
CA PHE A 108 1.34 -33.84 -14.06
C PHE A 108 0.48 -32.87 -14.88
N PRO A 109 0.36 -32.98 -16.22
CA PRO A 109 -0.50 -32.11 -17.01
C PRO A 109 -1.95 -32.01 -16.52
N SER A 110 -2.50 -33.12 -16.01
CA SER A 110 -3.85 -33.17 -15.46
C SER A 110 -3.94 -32.52 -14.08
N LEU A 111 -2.90 -32.65 -13.25
CA LEU A 111 -2.81 -32.05 -11.91
C LEU A 111 -2.72 -30.53 -11.96
N VAL A 112 -2.02 -30.03 -12.97
CA VAL A 112 -1.80 -28.59 -13.19
C VAL A 112 -2.63 -28.00 -14.34
N GLY A 113 -3.59 -28.77 -14.86
CA GLY A 113 -4.61 -28.35 -15.84
C GLY A 113 -4.03 -27.74 -17.13
N SER A 114 -2.86 -28.19 -17.56
CA SER A 114 -2.13 -27.63 -18.70
C SER A 114 -1.22 -28.68 -19.32
N LYS A 115 -0.89 -28.58 -20.61
CA LYS A 115 0.05 -29.52 -21.30
C LYS A 115 1.53 -29.32 -20.90
N VAL A 116 1.75 -28.75 -19.73
CA VAL A 116 3.06 -28.38 -19.23
C VAL A 116 3.86 -29.61 -18.84
N ASP A 117 5.13 -29.66 -19.24
CA ASP A 117 6.09 -30.71 -18.90
C ASP A 117 6.87 -30.35 -17.62
N LEU A 118 7.21 -31.36 -16.81
CA LEU A 118 8.14 -31.24 -15.68
C LEU A 118 9.51 -30.68 -16.10
N GLY A 119 9.92 -30.89 -17.35
CA GLY A 119 11.18 -30.34 -17.89
C GLY A 119 11.26 -28.82 -17.97
N GLN A 120 10.15 -28.09 -17.77
CA GLN A 120 10.18 -26.62 -17.78
C GLN A 120 10.75 -26.02 -16.48
N PHE A 121 10.75 -26.79 -15.39
CA PHE A 121 11.23 -26.31 -14.10
C PHE A 121 12.75 -26.34 -14.09
N LYS A 122 13.35 -25.26 -13.62
CA LYS A 122 14.81 -25.17 -13.44
C LYS A 122 15.29 -26.13 -12.35
N GLU A 123 14.44 -26.39 -11.37
CA GLU A 123 14.72 -27.28 -10.25
C GLU A 123 13.44 -27.95 -9.75
N ILE A 124 13.57 -29.19 -9.32
CA ILE A 124 12.52 -29.94 -8.63
C ILE A 124 13.09 -30.42 -7.29
N LYS A 125 12.45 -30.05 -6.18
CA LYS A 125 12.91 -30.38 -4.83
C LYS A 125 11.83 -31.13 -4.06
N ILE A 126 12.21 -32.26 -3.49
CA ILE A 126 11.36 -33.01 -2.57
C ILE A 126 11.55 -32.42 -1.17
N ILE A 127 10.44 -32.07 -0.52
CA ILE A 127 10.42 -31.56 0.87
C ILE A 127 9.78 -32.61 1.78
N ASN A 128 10.44 -32.93 2.89
CA ASN A 128 9.90 -33.93 3.80
C ASN A 128 8.61 -33.44 4.44
N SER A 129 7.62 -34.33 4.58
CA SER A 129 6.48 -34.09 5.47
C SER A 129 6.93 -34.43 6.89
N PRO A 130 6.68 -33.60 7.91
CA PRO A 130 6.95 -33.99 9.29
C PRO A 130 6.14 -35.24 9.67
N ASP A 131 6.79 -36.19 10.35
CA ASP A 131 6.17 -37.40 10.90
C ASP A 131 5.18 -37.07 12.02
N GLU A 132 4.22 -37.98 12.22
CA GLU A 132 2.94 -37.73 12.90
C GLU A 132 3.04 -37.35 14.39
N ALA A 133 2.17 -36.41 14.81
CA ALA A 133 1.64 -36.40 16.17
C ALA A 133 0.18 -35.89 16.20
N THR A 134 -0.67 -36.76 16.75
CA THR A 134 -2.06 -36.61 17.25
C THR A 134 -3.23 -36.54 16.25
N ASP A 135 -4.30 -37.23 16.65
CA ASP A 135 -5.60 -37.33 15.98
C ASP A 135 -6.09 -35.97 15.46
N SER A 136 -6.21 -35.87 14.14
CA SER A 136 -6.93 -34.78 13.50
C SER A 136 -8.43 -35.02 13.64
N ALA A 137 -9.18 -34.01 14.10
CA ALA A 137 -10.63 -34.04 14.10
C ALA A 137 -11.16 -34.42 12.71
N PRO A 138 -12.23 -35.23 12.63
CA PRO A 138 -12.84 -35.58 11.33
C PRO A 138 -13.19 -34.30 10.57
N VAL A 139 -12.94 -34.29 9.26
CA VAL A 139 -13.42 -33.21 8.39
C VAL A 139 -14.95 -33.22 8.52
N SER A 140 -15.50 -32.24 9.23
CA SER A 140 -16.94 -31.99 9.20
C SER A 140 -17.30 -31.72 7.75
N SER A 141 -18.15 -32.55 7.16
CA SER A 141 -18.66 -32.35 5.81
C SER A 141 -19.66 -31.19 5.82
N THR A 142 -19.19 -29.98 6.03
CA THR A 142 -20.00 -28.78 5.79
C THR A 142 -20.22 -28.68 4.30
N HIS A 143 -21.41 -29.07 3.86
CA HIS A 143 -21.82 -28.94 2.48
C HIS A 143 -21.81 -27.45 2.11
N ILE A 144 -20.96 -27.07 1.16
CA ILE A 144 -20.89 -25.70 0.67
C ILE A 144 -21.96 -25.53 -0.40
N VAL A 145 -22.91 -24.62 -0.16
CA VAL A 145 -23.88 -24.24 -1.19
C VAL A 145 -23.17 -23.36 -2.21
N LYS A 146 -23.25 -23.75 -3.49
CA LYS A 146 -22.74 -22.97 -4.62
C LYS A 146 -23.87 -22.20 -5.29
N HIS A 147 -23.52 -21.05 -5.82
CA HIS A 147 -24.41 -20.11 -6.48
C HIS A 147 -23.87 -19.78 -7.87
N ASP A 148 -24.79 -19.56 -8.81
CA ASP A 148 -24.41 -19.21 -10.18
C ASP A 148 -23.72 -17.85 -10.26
N HIS A 149 -24.26 -16.86 -9.53
CA HIS A 149 -23.80 -15.48 -9.56
C HIS A 149 -23.57 -14.98 -8.12
N VAL A 150 -22.31 -14.82 -7.76
CA VAL A 150 -21.86 -14.38 -6.43
C VAL A 150 -21.32 -12.96 -6.52
N CYS A 151 -21.54 -12.12 -5.50
CA CYS A 151 -20.87 -10.84 -5.39
C CYS A 151 -20.13 -10.65 -4.07
N LEU A 152 -19.17 -9.72 -4.10
CA LEU A 152 -18.48 -9.20 -2.93
C LEU A 152 -17.99 -7.77 -3.20
N GLY A 153 -17.65 -7.06 -2.13
CA GLY A 153 -17.11 -5.71 -2.22
C GLY A 153 -15.97 -5.49 -1.23
N GLY A 154 -15.05 -4.59 -1.56
CA GLY A 154 -13.92 -4.27 -0.71
C GLY A 154 -13.04 -3.18 -1.29
N THR A 155 -12.12 -2.67 -0.46
CA THR A 155 -11.13 -1.70 -0.94
C THR A 155 -10.03 -2.38 -1.74
N PHE A 156 -9.65 -3.62 -1.41
CA PHE A 156 -8.64 -4.40 -2.14
C PHE A 156 -7.32 -3.65 -2.36
N ASP A 157 -6.95 -2.77 -1.42
CA ASP A 157 -5.67 -2.06 -1.44
C ASP A 157 -4.57 -2.97 -0.90
N ASN A 158 -3.45 -3.06 -1.63
CA ASN A 158 -2.30 -3.93 -1.31
C ASN A 158 -2.75 -5.36 -0.96
N LEU A 159 -3.23 -6.09 -1.98
CA LEU A 159 -3.94 -7.37 -1.83
C LEU A 159 -3.25 -8.38 -0.89
N HIS A 160 -3.65 -8.35 0.38
CA HIS A 160 -3.10 -9.18 1.45
C HIS A 160 -3.93 -10.45 1.68
N ASN A 161 -3.42 -11.35 2.52
CA ASN A 161 -4.02 -12.67 2.74
C ASN A 161 -5.46 -12.61 3.27
N GLY A 162 -5.82 -11.60 4.08
CA GLY A 162 -7.24 -11.34 4.43
C GLY A 162 -8.15 -11.15 3.22
N HIS A 163 -7.76 -10.35 2.22
CA HIS A 163 -8.53 -10.24 0.96
C HIS A 163 -8.53 -11.54 0.16
N LYS A 164 -7.41 -12.27 0.14
CA LYS A 164 -7.31 -13.53 -0.59
C LYS A 164 -8.21 -14.61 -0.01
N VAL A 165 -8.38 -14.65 1.31
CA VAL A 165 -9.39 -15.50 1.97
C VAL A 165 -10.78 -15.11 1.49
N LEU A 166 -11.15 -13.82 1.54
CA LEU A 166 -12.45 -13.36 1.06
C LEU A 166 -12.73 -13.71 -0.40
N LEU A 167 -11.78 -13.42 -1.29
CA LEU A 167 -11.89 -13.71 -2.72
C LEU A 167 -11.97 -15.23 -2.99
N SER A 168 -11.16 -16.02 -2.31
CA SER A 168 -11.12 -17.48 -2.51
C SER A 168 -12.37 -18.16 -1.95
N GLU A 169 -12.89 -17.71 -0.80
CA GLU A 169 -14.14 -18.20 -0.23
C GLU A 169 -15.34 -17.89 -1.12
N SER A 170 -15.38 -16.70 -1.72
CA SER A 170 -16.39 -16.35 -2.73
C SER A 170 -16.27 -17.24 -3.96
N LEU A 171 -15.05 -17.47 -4.44
CA LEU A 171 -14.78 -18.29 -5.60
C LEU A 171 -15.21 -19.76 -5.40
N ILE A 172 -14.96 -20.34 -4.21
CA ILE A 172 -15.39 -21.71 -3.86
C ILE A 172 -16.91 -21.85 -3.92
N ARG A 173 -17.66 -20.75 -3.72
CA ARG A 173 -19.12 -20.70 -3.75
C ARG A 173 -19.70 -20.31 -5.11
N THR A 174 -18.86 -20.09 -6.12
CA THR A 174 -19.29 -19.60 -7.43
C THR A 174 -19.30 -20.71 -8.48
N ASN A 175 -20.38 -20.82 -9.27
CA ASN A 175 -20.47 -21.73 -10.42
C ASN A 175 -20.20 -21.04 -11.76
N LYS A 176 -20.75 -19.84 -12.01
CA LYS A 176 -20.68 -19.18 -13.33
C LYS A 176 -19.91 -17.86 -13.30
N SER A 177 -20.37 -16.89 -12.52
CA SER A 177 -19.75 -15.56 -12.50
C SER A 177 -19.65 -14.95 -11.10
N MET A 178 -18.63 -14.11 -10.93
CA MET A 178 -18.38 -13.37 -9.70
C MET A 178 -18.28 -11.87 -10.01
N THR A 179 -19.10 -11.07 -9.34
CA THR A 179 -19.08 -9.61 -9.40
C THR A 179 -18.33 -9.03 -8.21
N ILE A 180 -17.26 -8.27 -8.46
CA ILE A 180 -16.39 -7.72 -7.43
C ILE A 180 -16.43 -6.20 -7.49
N GLY A 181 -16.95 -5.57 -6.43
CA GLY A 181 -16.96 -4.12 -6.26
C GLY A 181 -15.67 -3.63 -5.59
N VAL A 182 -14.91 -2.79 -6.28
CA VAL A 182 -13.65 -2.21 -5.79
C VAL A 182 -13.90 -0.74 -5.43
N THR A 183 -13.75 -0.36 -4.16
CA THR A 183 -14.13 1.00 -3.71
C THR A 183 -13.31 2.09 -4.41
N ASP A 184 -13.96 3.15 -4.86
CA ASP A 184 -13.34 4.28 -5.55
C ASP A 184 -13.14 5.52 -4.64
N VAL A 185 -12.60 6.61 -5.19
CA VAL A 185 -12.10 7.83 -4.51
C VAL A 185 -13.02 8.31 -3.38
N ASN A 186 -14.33 8.41 -3.61
CA ASN A 186 -15.26 8.93 -2.60
C ASN A 186 -15.37 8.06 -1.35
N MET A 187 -15.13 6.76 -1.48
CA MET A 187 -15.20 5.80 -0.38
C MET A 187 -13.85 5.61 0.32
N ILE A 188 -12.74 5.87 -0.37
CA ILE A 188 -11.39 5.66 0.19
C ILE A 188 -10.90 6.83 1.04
N LYS A 189 -11.34 8.07 0.79
CA LYS A 189 -10.85 9.29 1.51
C LYS A 189 -11.00 9.25 3.03
N LYS A 190 -11.95 8.46 3.55
CA LYS A 190 -12.16 8.28 5.01
C LYS A 190 -11.26 7.21 5.62
N LYS A 191 -10.48 6.49 4.82
CA LYS A 191 -9.59 5.42 5.30
C LYS A 191 -8.30 6.03 5.85
N VAL A 192 -7.75 5.36 6.86
CA VAL A 192 -6.45 5.72 7.43
C VAL A 192 -5.38 5.70 6.35
N LEU A 193 -4.68 6.84 6.18
CA LEU A 193 -3.63 7.05 5.17
C LEU A 193 -4.12 6.75 3.74
N TRP A 194 -5.31 7.21 3.39
CA TRP A 194 -5.90 6.97 2.06
C TRP A 194 -5.01 7.45 0.91
N GLU A 195 -4.12 8.40 1.16
CA GLU A 195 -3.16 8.93 0.19
C GLU A 195 -2.20 7.84 -0.33
N LEU A 196 -1.99 6.78 0.46
CA LEU A 196 -1.15 5.61 0.14
C LEU A 196 -1.92 4.47 -0.54
N ILE A 197 -3.23 4.63 -0.76
CA ILE A 197 -4.05 3.63 -1.48
C ILE A 197 -3.70 3.68 -2.97
N LYS A 198 -3.51 2.50 -3.57
CA LYS A 198 -3.25 2.39 -5.01
C LYS A 198 -4.42 2.94 -5.85
N PRO A 199 -4.14 3.48 -7.05
CA PRO A 199 -5.19 3.85 -8.01
C PRO A 199 -6.21 2.73 -8.24
N LEU A 200 -7.45 3.09 -8.58
CA LEU A 200 -8.54 2.14 -8.79
C LEU A 200 -8.17 1.05 -9.81
N GLU A 201 -7.66 1.45 -10.97
CA GLU A 201 -7.30 0.53 -12.05
C GLU A 201 -6.23 -0.48 -11.62
N GLU A 202 -5.20 -0.04 -10.89
CA GLU A 202 -4.18 -0.95 -10.35
C GLU A 202 -4.77 -1.97 -9.38
N ARG A 203 -5.73 -1.56 -8.53
CA ARG A 203 -6.40 -2.48 -7.61
C ARG A 203 -7.31 -3.46 -8.32
N ILE A 204 -8.03 -3.01 -9.36
CA ILE A 204 -8.84 -3.87 -10.23
C ILE A 204 -7.94 -4.91 -10.91
N ASP A 205 -6.78 -4.49 -11.42
CA ASP A 205 -5.81 -5.39 -12.05
C ASP A 205 -5.17 -6.36 -11.07
N ASP A 206 -4.83 -5.92 -9.86
CA ASP A 206 -4.33 -6.80 -8.79
C ASP A 206 -5.36 -7.91 -8.45
N VAL A 207 -6.64 -7.53 -8.31
CA VAL A 207 -7.74 -8.48 -8.05
C VAL A 207 -7.94 -9.43 -9.24
N ARG A 208 -8.01 -8.90 -10.46
CA ARG A 208 -8.16 -9.69 -11.69
C ARG A 208 -7.04 -10.71 -11.80
N GLN A 209 -5.81 -10.25 -11.63
CA GLN A 209 -4.65 -11.10 -11.74
C GLN A 209 -4.64 -12.22 -10.70
N PHE A 210 -4.98 -11.90 -9.45
CA PHE A 210 -5.09 -12.92 -8.41
C PHE A 210 -6.14 -13.97 -8.75
N LEU A 211 -7.34 -13.54 -9.18
CA LEU A 211 -8.44 -14.44 -9.51
C LEU A 211 -8.10 -15.34 -10.70
N THR A 212 -7.56 -14.79 -11.79
CA THR A 212 -7.14 -15.57 -12.97
C THR A 212 -6.06 -16.61 -12.64
N ASP A 213 -5.12 -16.27 -11.76
CA ASP A 213 -4.08 -17.19 -11.30
C ASP A 213 -4.63 -18.34 -10.43
N VAL A 214 -5.69 -18.10 -9.67
CA VAL A 214 -6.26 -19.08 -8.73
C VAL A 214 -7.33 -19.97 -9.39
N CYS A 215 -8.10 -19.40 -10.32
CA CYS A 215 -9.13 -20.08 -11.11
C CYS A 215 -9.51 -19.22 -12.31
N ASP A 216 -9.34 -19.71 -13.53
CA ASP A 216 -9.69 -18.98 -14.76
C ASP A 216 -11.01 -19.43 -15.40
N SER A 217 -11.70 -20.41 -14.80
CA SER A 217 -12.95 -20.95 -15.36
C SER A 217 -14.22 -20.20 -14.94
N ILE A 218 -14.08 -19.08 -14.22
CA ILE A 218 -15.19 -18.25 -13.73
C ILE A 218 -15.13 -16.91 -14.45
N GLU A 219 -16.30 -16.39 -14.83
CA GLU A 219 -16.40 -15.06 -15.40
C GLU A 219 -16.30 -14.00 -14.29
N TYR A 220 -15.32 -13.09 -14.39
CA TYR A 220 -15.08 -12.04 -13.40
C TYR A 220 -15.53 -10.68 -13.90
N LYS A 221 -16.52 -10.09 -13.22
CA LYS A 221 -16.96 -8.70 -13.42
C LYS A 221 -16.43 -7.83 -12.29
N ILE A 222 -15.27 -7.22 -12.50
CA ILE A 222 -14.61 -6.37 -11.51
C ILE A 222 -14.87 -4.90 -11.87
N VAL A 223 -15.52 -4.16 -10.97
CA VAL A 223 -15.98 -2.79 -11.24
C VAL A 223 -15.65 -1.85 -10.08
N GLY A 224 -15.35 -0.60 -10.41
CA GLY A 224 -15.28 0.47 -9.42
C GLY A 224 -16.65 0.76 -8.81
N ILE A 225 -16.71 0.93 -7.49
CA ILE A 225 -17.94 1.34 -6.78
C ILE A 225 -17.72 2.67 -6.07
N THR A 226 -18.67 3.59 -6.25
CA THR A 226 -18.66 4.93 -5.63
C THR A 226 -19.59 5.01 -4.42
N ASP A 227 -20.37 3.97 -4.16
CA ASP A 227 -21.28 3.83 -3.03
C ASP A 227 -21.13 2.44 -2.36
N PRO A 228 -21.57 2.26 -1.11
CA PRO A 228 -21.41 1.01 -0.38
C PRO A 228 -22.15 -0.22 -0.94
N PHE A 229 -23.04 -0.05 -1.91
CA PHE A 229 -23.94 -1.10 -2.40
C PHE A 229 -23.57 -1.57 -3.81
N GLY A 230 -23.24 -0.63 -4.70
CA GLY A 230 -22.77 -0.90 -6.05
C GLY A 230 -23.71 -1.83 -6.86
N PRO A 231 -23.16 -2.77 -7.65
CA PRO A 231 -23.96 -3.70 -8.46
C PRO A 231 -24.94 -4.55 -7.66
N ALA A 232 -24.71 -4.76 -6.36
CA ALA A 232 -25.50 -5.67 -5.54
C ALA A 232 -26.98 -5.24 -5.38
N ILE A 233 -27.31 -3.96 -5.60
CA ILE A 233 -28.67 -3.43 -5.50
C ILE A 233 -29.33 -3.12 -6.85
N VAL A 234 -28.70 -3.52 -7.95
CA VAL A 234 -29.21 -3.28 -9.32
C VAL A 234 -29.18 -4.53 -10.19
N ASP A 235 -28.28 -5.49 -9.91
CA ASP A 235 -28.15 -6.73 -10.67
C ASP A 235 -29.10 -7.80 -10.13
N PRO A 236 -30.14 -8.21 -10.90
CA PRO A 236 -31.12 -9.19 -10.47
C PRO A 236 -30.63 -10.64 -10.56
N GLU A 237 -29.54 -10.91 -11.30
CA GLU A 237 -29.01 -12.27 -11.47
C GLU A 237 -28.20 -12.72 -10.27
N LEU A 238 -27.67 -11.78 -9.49
CA LEU A 238 -26.97 -12.06 -8.23
C LEU A 238 -27.87 -12.84 -7.27
N SER A 239 -27.29 -13.89 -6.68
CA SER A 239 -27.98 -14.81 -5.76
C SER A 239 -27.30 -14.96 -4.40
N CYS A 240 -26.03 -14.59 -4.28
CA CYS A 240 -25.27 -14.65 -3.04
C CYS A 240 -24.34 -13.44 -2.92
N ILE A 241 -24.19 -12.93 -1.70
CA ILE A 241 -23.16 -11.95 -1.33
C ILE A 241 -22.26 -12.54 -0.24
N VAL A 242 -20.95 -12.47 -0.45
CA VAL A 242 -19.96 -12.89 0.54
C VAL A 242 -19.36 -11.66 1.19
N VAL A 243 -19.38 -11.64 2.52
CA VAL A 243 -18.94 -10.52 3.34
C VAL A 243 -18.01 -11.01 4.45
N SER A 244 -17.15 -10.14 4.95
CA SER A 244 -16.48 -10.38 6.23
C SER A 244 -17.46 -10.17 7.38
N GLU A 245 -17.18 -10.77 8.54
CA GLU A 245 -17.93 -10.55 9.80
C GLU A 245 -18.15 -9.06 10.11
N GLU A 246 -17.18 -8.19 9.84
CA GLU A 246 -17.28 -6.74 10.07
C GLU A 246 -18.31 -6.05 9.16
N THR A 247 -18.49 -6.60 7.96
CA THR A 247 -19.33 -6.02 6.90
C THR A 247 -20.70 -6.69 6.80
N LEU A 248 -21.04 -7.60 7.72
CA LEU A 248 -22.33 -8.31 7.73
C LEU A 248 -23.53 -7.36 7.69
N LYS A 249 -23.50 -6.28 8.47
CA LYS A 249 -24.54 -5.23 8.46
C LYS A 249 -24.72 -4.58 7.08
N GLY A 250 -23.65 -4.48 6.30
CA GLY A 250 -23.69 -3.97 4.92
C GLY A 250 -24.46 -4.92 4.00
N GLY A 251 -24.22 -6.23 4.11
CA GLY A 251 -24.97 -7.27 3.39
C GLY A 251 -26.47 -7.23 3.71
N GLU A 252 -26.82 -7.09 4.99
CA GLU A 252 -28.23 -6.95 5.39
C GLU A 252 -28.88 -5.69 4.82
N LYS A 253 -28.16 -4.56 4.83
CA LYS A 253 -28.67 -3.31 4.25
C LYS A 253 -28.88 -3.42 2.74
N ILE A 254 -28.01 -4.15 2.03
CA ILE A 254 -28.20 -4.46 0.60
C ILE A 254 -29.51 -5.21 0.40
N ASN A 255 -29.81 -6.22 1.22
CA ASN A 255 -31.04 -6.97 1.11
C ASN A 255 -32.29 -6.12 1.38
N THR A 256 -32.26 -5.22 2.37
CA THR A 256 -33.35 -4.25 2.58
C THR A 256 -33.60 -3.41 1.33
N ILE A 257 -32.55 -2.87 0.71
CA ILE A 257 -32.67 -2.04 -0.51
C ILE A 257 -33.18 -2.88 -1.69
N ARG A 258 -32.75 -4.14 -1.80
CA ARG A 258 -33.23 -5.06 -2.84
C ARG A 258 -34.73 -5.31 -2.71
N GLU A 259 -35.22 -5.55 -1.50
CA GLU A 259 -36.66 -5.74 -1.23
C GLU A 259 -37.47 -4.48 -1.57
N GLU A 260 -36.99 -3.30 -1.17
CA GLU A 260 -37.61 -2.01 -1.51
C GLU A 260 -37.71 -1.80 -3.04
N LYS A 261 -36.79 -2.40 -3.80
CA LYS A 261 -36.76 -2.39 -5.28
C LYS A 261 -37.47 -3.58 -5.93
N GLY A 262 -38.13 -4.45 -5.16
CA GLY A 262 -38.80 -5.65 -5.67
C GLY A 262 -37.86 -6.75 -6.17
N MET A 263 -36.60 -6.75 -5.75
CA MET A 263 -35.60 -7.76 -6.10
C MET A 263 -35.54 -8.87 -5.04
N LYS A 264 -35.13 -10.09 -5.45
CA LYS A 264 -34.91 -11.20 -4.51
C LYS A 264 -33.75 -10.89 -3.57
N ARG A 265 -33.87 -11.26 -2.30
CA ARG A 265 -32.75 -11.23 -1.34
C ARG A 265 -31.58 -12.08 -1.84
N LEU A 266 -30.37 -11.64 -1.55
CA LEU A 266 -29.14 -12.41 -1.69
C LEU A 266 -28.97 -13.28 -0.44
N GLU A 267 -28.52 -14.52 -0.62
CA GLU A 267 -27.96 -15.29 0.49
C GLU A 267 -26.70 -14.58 0.99
N ILE A 268 -26.62 -14.28 2.29
CA ILE A 268 -25.46 -13.62 2.89
C ILE A 268 -24.57 -14.68 3.53
N VAL A 269 -23.34 -14.78 3.04
CA VAL A 269 -22.31 -15.64 3.64
C VAL A 269 -21.29 -14.77 4.35
N SER A 270 -21.17 -14.95 5.67
CA SER A 270 -20.17 -14.26 6.49
C SER A 270 -18.93 -15.12 6.67
N ILE A 271 -17.75 -14.55 6.43
CA ILE A 271 -16.47 -15.21 6.66
C ILE A 271 -15.67 -14.56 7.80
N GLY A 272 -14.94 -15.38 8.53
CA GLY A 272 -14.12 -14.95 9.66
C GLY A 272 -12.91 -14.10 9.26
N LEU A 273 -12.45 -13.29 10.22
CA LEU A 273 -11.26 -12.44 10.05
C LEU A 273 -9.96 -13.23 10.24
N VAL A 274 -8.92 -12.84 9.51
CA VAL A 274 -7.56 -13.36 9.69
C VAL A 274 -6.82 -12.45 10.67
N LYS A 275 -6.41 -12.97 11.82
CA LYS A 275 -5.60 -12.25 12.82
C LYS A 275 -4.23 -11.89 12.24
N ASP A 276 -3.73 -10.73 12.64
CA ASP A 276 -2.34 -10.34 12.40
C ASP A 276 -1.51 -10.67 13.65
N GLU A 277 -0.48 -11.50 13.51
CA GLU A 277 0.42 -11.84 14.62
C GLU A 277 1.70 -10.98 14.61
N ALA A 278 1.86 -10.13 13.60
CA ALA A 278 3.08 -9.36 13.32
C ALA A 278 2.90 -7.86 13.56
N HIS A 279 2.20 -7.48 14.62
CA HIS A 279 2.00 -6.09 15.01
C HIS A 279 3.33 -5.34 15.23
N GLU A 280 3.53 -4.22 14.53
CA GLU A 280 4.70 -3.34 14.73
C GLU A 280 4.39 -2.14 15.65
N SER A 281 3.10 -1.83 15.84
CA SER A 281 2.65 -0.66 16.60
C SER A 281 1.24 -0.81 17.18
N ALA A 282 0.91 0.06 18.15
CA ALA A 282 -0.40 0.11 18.79
C ALA A 282 -1.51 0.71 17.90
N HIS A 283 -1.16 1.25 16.72
CA HIS A 283 -2.09 1.89 15.78
C HIS A 283 -2.60 0.93 14.71
N GLU A 284 -2.14 -0.32 14.74
CA GLU A 284 -2.55 -1.38 13.82
C GLU A 284 -3.76 -2.14 14.35
N GLU A 285 -4.61 -2.60 13.43
CA GLU A 285 -5.77 -3.45 13.75
C GLU A 285 -5.32 -4.88 14.09
N ASP A 286 -6.01 -5.58 15.01
CA ASP A 286 -5.77 -6.99 15.42
C ASP A 286 -5.83 -8.01 14.26
N LYS A 287 -6.42 -7.61 13.15
CA LYS A 287 -6.56 -8.39 11.92
C LYS A 287 -5.64 -7.88 10.83
N ILE A 288 -5.36 -8.73 9.86
CA ILE A 288 -4.64 -8.31 8.66
C ILE A 288 -5.53 -7.35 7.88
N SER A 289 -5.10 -6.11 7.74
CA SER A 289 -5.84 -5.07 7.03
C SER A 289 -4.94 -4.15 6.22
N SER A 290 -5.50 -3.58 5.15
CA SER A 290 -4.81 -2.56 4.36
C SER A 290 -4.41 -1.33 5.19
N SER A 291 -5.17 -0.99 6.24
CA SER A 291 -4.83 0.12 7.14
C SER A 291 -3.49 -0.14 7.84
N SER A 292 -3.34 -1.30 8.49
CA SER A 292 -2.10 -1.71 9.16
C SER A 292 -0.92 -1.74 8.19
N LEU A 293 -1.13 -2.26 6.97
CA LEU A 293 -0.08 -2.28 5.94
C LEU A 293 0.35 -0.89 5.49
N ARG A 294 -0.58 0.07 5.37
CA ARG A 294 -0.22 1.46 5.06
C ARG A 294 0.53 2.13 6.21
N ILE A 295 0.21 1.81 7.46
CA ILE A 295 0.95 2.29 8.64
C ILE A 295 2.39 1.77 8.63
N ARG A 296 2.61 0.47 8.37
CA ARG A 296 3.96 -0.14 8.30
C ARG A 296 4.85 0.42 7.18
N LYS A 297 4.24 0.97 6.12
CA LYS A 297 4.92 1.67 5.01
C LYS A 297 5.49 3.04 5.39
N LEU A 298 5.05 3.63 6.51
CA LEU A 298 5.59 4.91 6.94
C LEU A 298 7.07 4.77 7.33
N GLY A 299 7.88 5.74 6.88
CA GLY A 299 9.33 5.69 7.07
C GLY A 299 10.06 4.64 6.23
N THR A 300 9.39 3.95 5.30
CA THR A 300 10.04 3.04 4.34
C THR A 300 10.09 3.62 2.94
N LEU A 301 10.93 3.02 2.09
CA LEU A 301 11.04 3.39 0.70
C LEU A 301 9.79 2.95 -0.07
N LEU A 302 8.94 3.91 -0.46
CA LEU A 302 7.76 3.68 -1.30
C LEU A 302 8.13 3.60 -2.78
N ARG A 303 9.06 4.44 -3.22
CA ARG A 303 9.54 4.53 -4.60
C ARG A 303 11.03 4.68 -4.61
N LYS A 304 11.71 3.93 -5.49
CA LYS A 304 13.15 4.05 -5.67
C LYS A 304 13.52 5.47 -6.12
N PRO A 305 14.63 6.04 -5.61
CA PRO A 305 15.16 7.31 -6.09
C PRO A 305 15.46 7.23 -7.59
N VAL A 306 15.17 8.30 -8.33
CA VAL A 306 15.63 8.45 -9.71
C VAL A 306 17.11 8.84 -9.66
N PRO A 307 18.02 8.13 -10.34
CA PRO A 307 19.44 8.51 -10.38
C PRO A 307 19.63 9.94 -10.90
N ARG A 308 20.47 10.73 -10.23
CA ARG A 308 20.76 12.13 -10.56
C ARG A 308 22.28 12.33 -10.70
N ASP A 309 22.79 12.18 -11.91
CA ASP A 309 24.24 12.23 -12.17
C ASP A 309 24.87 13.60 -11.95
N HIS A 310 24.06 14.68 -11.97
CA HIS A 310 24.52 16.04 -11.70
C HIS A 310 24.66 16.35 -10.22
N LEU A 311 24.15 15.50 -9.32
CA LEU A 311 24.28 15.70 -7.87
C LEU A 311 25.54 15.00 -7.34
N PRO A 312 26.26 15.62 -6.40
CA PRO A 312 27.38 14.94 -5.74
C PRO A 312 26.85 13.78 -4.90
N ARG A 313 27.64 12.71 -4.80
CA ARG A 313 27.28 11.54 -3.96
C ARG A 313 27.12 11.89 -2.49
N ARG A 314 27.87 12.89 -2.00
CA ARG A 314 27.82 13.39 -0.63
C ARG A 314 27.82 14.93 -0.61
N PRO A 315 27.06 15.57 0.29
CA PRO A 315 26.06 14.95 1.17
C PRO A 315 24.87 14.43 0.35
N TYR A 316 24.26 13.33 0.81
CA TYR A 316 23.03 12.81 0.24
C TYR A 316 21.88 13.76 0.55
N ARG A 317 21.43 14.48 -0.48
CA ARG A 317 20.38 15.51 -0.44
C ARG A 317 18.97 14.90 -0.37
N ILE A 318 18.22 15.26 0.66
CA ILE A 318 16.82 14.86 0.87
C ILE A 318 15.97 16.13 0.94
N GLY A 319 14.91 16.20 0.16
CA GLY A 319 13.92 17.28 0.26
C GLY A 319 12.76 16.87 1.15
N LEU A 320 12.53 17.59 2.26
CA LEU A 320 11.39 17.36 3.14
C LEU A 320 10.26 18.36 2.84
N VAL A 321 9.11 17.82 2.44
CA VAL A 321 7.92 18.59 2.05
C VAL A 321 6.70 18.13 2.81
N GLY A 322 5.62 18.91 2.77
CA GLY A 322 4.40 18.59 3.50
C GLY A 322 3.50 19.80 3.68
N GLY A 323 2.21 19.54 3.86
CA GLY A 323 1.21 20.59 4.07
C GLY A 323 1.43 21.40 5.35
N VAL A 324 0.63 22.44 5.51
CA VAL A 324 0.57 23.20 6.76
C VAL A 324 0.25 22.27 7.94
N CYS A 325 0.92 22.49 9.07
CA CYS A 325 0.74 21.70 10.31
C CYS A 325 1.05 20.20 10.20
N SER A 326 1.70 19.73 9.12
CA SER A 326 1.99 18.31 8.93
C SER A 326 3.17 17.75 9.76
N GLY A 327 3.79 18.56 10.64
CA GLY A 327 4.83 18.11 11.56
C GLY A 327 6.27 18.13 11.01
N LYS A 328 6.52 18.77 9.86
CA LYS A 328 7.88 18.89 9.27
C LYS A 328 8.92 19.41 10.25
N SER A 329 8.65 20.50 10.97
CA SER A 329 9.60 21.07 11.92
C SER A 329 9.92 20.12 13.07
N THR A 330 8.96 19.28 13.50
CA THR A 330 9.20 18.22 14.49
C THR A 330 10.11 17.13 13.93
N ILE A 331 9.93 16.76 12.66
CA ILE A 331 10.81 15.83 11.96
C ILE A 331 12.22 16.42 11.83
N CYS A 332 12.36 17.69 11.42
CA CYS A 332 13.64 18.38 11.33
C CYS A 332 14.36 18.41 12.68
N GLN A 333 13.65 18.74 13.77
CA GLN A 333 14.24 18.72 15.11
C GLN A 333 14.79 17.34 15.46
N HIS A 334 14.01 16.27 15.22
CA HIS A 334 14.46 14.91 15.50
C HIS A 334 15.63 14.48 14.61
N LEU A 335 15.69 14.94 13.36
CA LEU A 335 16.84 14.70 12.47
C LEU A 335 18.09 15.40 13.00
N SER A 336 17.97 16.62 13.51
CA SER A 336 19.08 17.33 14.15
C SER A 336 19.56 16.65 15.43
N ASP A 337 18.64 16.04 16.20
CA ASP A 337 19.01 15.20 17.36
C ASP A 337 19.80 13.93 16.94
N LEU A 338 19.73 13.53 15.66
CA LEU A 338 20.48 12.42 15.04
C LEU A 338 21.75 12.86 14.29
N ASP A 339 22.20 14.11 14.50
CA ASP A 339 23.36 14.72 13.85
C ASP A 339 23.21 14.84 12.32
N ILE A 340 21.98 15.05 11.85
CA ILE A 340 21.68 15.32 10.43
C ILE A 340 21.37 16.80 10.26
N VAL A 341 22.11 17.45 9.35
CA VAL A 341 21.92 18.87 9.06
C VAL A 341 20.58 19.09 8.38
N THR A 342 19.81 20.04 8.92
CA THR A 342 18.54 20.47 8.34
C THR A 342 18.64 21.94 7.90
N LEU A 343 18.22 22.22 6.66
CA LEU A 343 18.18 23.56 6.10
C LEU A 343 16.72 23.94 5.85
N ASN A 344 16.24 25.02 6.49
CA ASN A 344 14.89 25.51 6.27
C ASN A 344 14.88 26.52 5.11
N ALA A 345 14.29 26.13 3.98
CA ALA A 345 14.25 26.95 2.77
C ALA A 345 13.42 28.22 2.94
N ASP A 346 12.37 28.22 3.78
CA ASP A 346 11.57 29.42 4.02
C ASP A 346 12.38 30.49 4.79
N VAL A 347 13.20 30.06 5.75
CA VAL A 347 14.17 30.93 6.46
C VAL A 347 15.26 31.42 5.50
N ILE A 348 15.78 30.54 4.65
CA ILE A 348 16.79 30.91 3.66
C ILE A 348 16.22 31.93 2.66
N ALA A 349 15.01 31.71 2.17
CA ALA A 349 14.32 32.62 1.26
C ALA A 349 14.22 34.04 1.84
N HIS A 350 13.85 34.17 3.12
CA HIS A 350 13.84 35.47 3.79
C HIS A 350 15.23 36.13 3.83
N SER A 351 16.30 35.36 4.00
CA SER A 351 17.66 35.91 4.04
C SER A 351 18.13 36.44 2.67
N THR A 352 17.58 35.96 1.56
CA THR A 352 17.98 36.38 0.20
C THR A 352 17.72 37.87 -0.07
N TYR A 353 16.76 38.47 0.62
CA TYR A 353 16.39 39.89 0.48
C TYR A 353 16.42 40.64 1.83
N ALA A 354 17.10 40.09 2.84
CA ALA A 354 17.25 40.76 4.14
C ALA A 354 18.22 41.96 4.07
N ASN A 355 19.21 41.90 3.18
CA ASN A 355 20.22 42.94 2.99
C ASN A 355 19.80 43.91 1.86
N PRO A 356 19.79 45.23 2.07
CA PRO A 356 19.50 46.23 1.02
C PRO A 356 20.42 46.15 -0.21
N ASN A 357 21.62 45.58 -0.05
CA ASN A 357 22.58 45.39 -1.15
C ASN A 357 22.38 44.07 -1.91
N ALA A 358 21.43 43.22 -1.50
CA ALA A 358 21.17 41.96 -2.19
C ALA A 358 20.44 42.19 -3.53
N ILE A 359 20.80 41.43 -4.55
CA ILE A 359 20.18 41.52 -5.88
C ILE A 359 18.66 41.26 -5.80
N ALA A 360 18.25 40.28 -4.99
CA ALA A 360 16.83 39.97 -4.79
C ALA A 360 16.07 41.13 -4.12
N TYR A 361 16.71 41.84 -3.19
CA TYR A 361 16.12 43.03 -2.56
C TYR A 361 15.81 44.10 -3.61
N SER A 362 16.78 44.47 -4.44
CA SER A 362 16.60 45.51 -5.47
C SER A 362 15.48 45.14 -6.46
N LYS A 363 15.46 43.89 -6.93
CA LYS A 363 14.42 43.38 -7.83
C LYS A 363 13.02 43.40 -7.19
N ILE A 364 12.92 43.08 -5.91
CA ILE A 364 11.64 43.14 -5.16
C ILE A 364 11.16 44.59 -5.04
N VAL A 365 12.03 45.52 -4.67
CA VAL A 365 11.64 46.95 -4.55
C VAL A 365 11.25 47.54 -5.91
N GLU A 366 11.94 47.16 -6.98
CA GLU A 366 11.59 47.56 -8.35
C GLU A 366 10.19 47.03 -8.76
N ALA A 367 9.90 45.76 -8.46
CA ALA A 367 8.64 45.13 -8.83
C ALA A 367 7.43 45.60 -8.01
N PHE A 368 7.62 45.84 -6.71
CA PHE A 368 6.53 46.05 -5.75
C PHE A 368 6.48 47.47 -5.17
N GLY A 369 7.42 48.33 -5.54
CA GLY A 369 7.52 49.73 -5.11
C GLY A 369 8.24 49.91 -3.76
N SER A 370 8.56 51.16 -3.43
CA SER A 370 9.24 51.49 -2.16
C SER A 370 8.34 51.40 -0.92
N ASP A 371 7.03 51.33 -1.09
CA ASP A 371 6.06 51.33 0.03
C ASP A 371 6.13 50.08 0.91
N ILE A 372 6.75 49.01 0.40
CA ILE A 372 7.05 47.78 1.14
C ILE A 372 8.38 47.85 1.89
N VAL A 373 9.11 48.96 1.86
CA VAL A 373 10.38 49.12 2.58
C VAL A 373 10.12 49.83 3.91
N ASN A 374 10.64 49.26 5.00
CA ASN A 374 10.59 49.86 6.34
C ASN A 374 11.61 51.01 6.47
N PRO A 375 11.48 51.88 7.50
CA PRO A 375 12.45 52.95 7.74
C PRO A 375 13.90 52.47 7.95
N ASP A 376 14.08 51.25 8.47
CA ASP A 376 15.38 50.61 8.66
C ASP A 376 15.96 49.98 7.37
N LYS A 377 15.31 50.22 6.22
CA LYS A 377 15.60 49.66 4.90
C LYS A 377 15.31 48.17 4.74
N SER A 378 14.75 47.48 5.73
CA SER A 378 14.30 46.09 5.57
C SER A 378 12.98 46.00 4.77
N ILE A 379 12.72 44.85 4.15
CA ILE A 379 11.43 44.58 3.50
C ILE A 379 10.35 44.33 4.57
N ASN A 380 9.26 45.08 4.50
CA ASN A 380 8.03 44.85 5.26
C ASN A 380 7.28 43.64 4.67
N ARG A 381 7.60 42.45 5.19
CA ARG A 381 6.99 41.19 4.75
C ARG A 381 5.48 41.14 4.93
N GLN A 382 4.92 41.83 5.92
CA GLN A 382 3.47 41.85 6.13
C GLN A 382 2.78 42.61 4.98
N LYS A 383 3.28 43.80 4.64
CA LYS A 383 2.77 44.57 3.49
C LYS A 383 2.97 43.83 2.17
N LEU A 384 4.17 43.29 1.94
CA LEU A 384 4.46 42.49 0.74
C LEU A 384 3.51 41.29 0.65
N GLY A 385 3.31 40.58 1.77
CA GLY A 385 2.36 39.46 1.90
C GLY A 385 0.95 39.85 1.48
N THR A 386 0.40 40.95 1.99
CA THR A 386 -0.93 41.43 1.60
C THR A 386 -1.05 41.66 0.09
N ILE A 387 0.01 42.17 -0.55
CA ILE A 387 0.04 42.44 -2.00
C ILE A 387 0.09 41.13 -2.80
N VAL A 388 0.95 40.19 -2.43
CA VAL A 388 1.15 38.96 -3.22
C VAL A 388 0.08 37.91 -2.97
N PHE A 389 -0.45 37.80 -1.75
CA PHE A 389 -1.51 36.83 -1.45
C PHE A 389 -2.89 37.26 -1.94
N SER A 390 -3.06 38.51 -2.37
CA SER A 390 -4.29 38.99 -3.03
C SER A 390 -4.22 38.92 -4.56
N ASN A 391 -3.07 38.59 -5.16
CA ASN A 391 -2.90 38.57 -6.61
C ASN A 391 -1.91 37.49 -7.06
N ALA A 392 -2.40 36.49 -7.80
CA ALA A 392 -1.62 35.35 -8.25
C ALA A 392 -0.44 35.72 -9.18
N ASP A 393 -0.61 36.72 -10.05
CA ASP A 393 0.47 37.19 -10.95
C ASP A 393 1.60 37.85 -10.17
N LYS A 394 1.24 38.63 -9.14
CA LYS A 394 2.21 39.24 -8.22
C LYS A 394 2.94 38.20 -7.39
N LEU A 395 2.26 37.15 -6.94
CA LEU A 395 2.92 36.02 -6.27
C LEU A 395 3.90 35.31 -7.21
N ALA A 396 3.51 35.06 -8.46
CA ALA A 396 4.39 34.47 -9.47
C ALA A 396 5.61 35.37 -9.75
N GLN A 397 5.42 36.69 -9.80
CA GLN A 397 6.51 37.65 -9.95
C GLN A 397 7.48 37.66 -8.76
N LEU A 398 6.97 37.58 -7.52
CA LEU A 398 7.84 37.47 -6.35
C LEU A 398 8.64 36.16 -6.38
N ASN A 399 7.96 35.06 -6.71
CA ASN A 399 8.59 33.73 -6.78
C ASN A 399 9.69 33.67 -7.85
N SER A 400 9.51 34.30 -9.01
CA SER A 400 10.54 34.33 -10.06
C SER A 400 11.82 35.06 -9.65
N ILE A 401 11.75 35.94 -8.65
CA ILE A 401 12.91 36.64 -8.07
C ILE A 401 13.51 35.81 -6.92
N VAL A 402 12.67 35.35 -5.99
CA VAL A 402 13.11 34.74 -4.73
C VAL A 402 13.57 33.30 -4.91
N TRP A 403 12.90 32.51 -5.76
CA TRP A 403 13.23 31.09 -5.92
C TRP A 403 14.65 30.85 -6.46
N PRO A 404 15.12 31.53 -7.53
CA PRO A 404 16.50 31.35 -8.00
C PRO A 404 17.54 31.72 -6.94
N ALA A 405 17.35 32.86 -6.26
CA ALA A 405 18.26 33.31 -5.20
C ALA A 405 18.28 32.35 -4.00
N THR A 406 17.13 31.77 -3.66
CA THR A 406 17.01 30.79 -2.56
C THR A 406 17.75 29.51 -2.93
N LYS A 407 17.59 29.02 -4.17
CA LYS A 407 18.27 27.83 -4.66
C LYS A 407 19.79 27.98 -4.63
N GLU A 408 20.31 29.13 -5.09
CA GLU A 408 21.74 29.44 -5.04
C GLU A 408 22.28 29.45 -3.60
N LEU A 409 21.55 30.07 -2.67
CA LEU A 409 21.97 30.14 -1.28
C LEU A 409 21.87 28.78 -0.56
N ILE A 410 20.90 27.92 -0.93
CA ILE A 410 20.85 26.53 -0.46
C ILE A 410 22.08 25.76 -0.95
N GLU A 411 22.43 25.88 -2.23
CA GLU A 411 23.61 25.21 -2.80
C GLU A 411 24.89 25.66 -2.10
N GLN A 412 25.05 26.96 -1.86
CA GLN A 412 26.19 27.50 -1.10
C GLN A 412 26.27 26.87 0.29
N ARG A 413 25.17 26.84 1.04
CA ARG A 413 25.14 26.25 2.39
C ARG A 413 25.41 24.75 2.39
N ILE A 414 24.96 24.03 1.37
CA ILE A 414 25.27 22.61 1.20
C ILE A 414 26.79 22.43 0.95
N GLY A 415 27.39 23.30 0.14
CA GLY A 415 28.84 23.28 -0.11
C GLY A 415 29.67 23.60 1.14
N GLU A 416 29.19 24.48 2.02
CA GLU A 416 29.87 24.83 3.28
C GLU A 416 29.93 23.66 4.27
N ILE A 417 29.00 22.70 4.20
CA ILE A 417 28.90 21.57 5.14
C ILE A 417 29.29 20.22 4.53
N SER A 418 29.64 20.20 3.24
CA SER A 418 29.71 18.96 2.44
C SER A 418 30.78 17.98 2.91
N ASP A 419 31.84 18.49 3.53
CA ASP A 419 32.98 17.69 3.98
C ASP A 419 32.75 17.06 5.36
N GLU A 420 31.78 17.57 6.12
CA GLU A 420 31.52 17.17 7.52
C GLU A 420 30.30 16.26 7.66
N HIS A 421 29.42 16.22 6.67
CA HIS A 421 28.13 15.55 6.78
C HIS A 421 27.82 14.65 5.59
N ASP A 422 27.30 13.45 5.87
CA ASP A 422 26.91 12.49 4.82
C ASP A 422 25.50 12.72 4.28
N ILE A 423 24.62 13.39 5.05
CA ILE A 423 23.22 13.61 4.71
C ILE A 423 22.87 15.08 4.98
N VAL A 424 22.12 15.69 4.07
CA VAL A 424 21.50 16.99 4.29
C VAL A 424 20.01 16.91 3.96
N VAL A 425 19.18 17.45 4.84
CA VAL A 425 17.73 17.55 4.63
C VAL A 425 17.33 19.00 4.44
N VAL A 426 16.70 19.32 3.31
CA VAL A 426 16.17 20.66 3.03
C VAL A 426 14.66 20.65 3.21
N GLU A 427 14.18 21.33 4.25
CA GLU A 427 12.75 21.55 4.49
C GLU A 427 12.25 22.70 3.61
N ALA A 428 11.29 22.44 2.73
CA ALA A 428 10.68 23.47 1.91
C ALA A 428 9.19 23.17 1.67
N ALA A 429 8.31 24.09 2.07
CA ALA A 429 6.87 23.89 1.96
C ALA A 429 6.39 23.85 0.49
N LEU A 430 7.04 24.63 -0.38
CA LEU A 430 6.67 24.81 -1.80
C LEU A 430 7.65 24.15 -2.78
N MET A 431 8.46 23.18 -2.33
CA MET A 431 9.49 22.54 -3.17
C MET A 431 8.93 21.90 -4.44
N LEU A 432 7.76 21.26 -4.34
CA LEU A 432 7.15 20.54 -5.45
C LEU A 432 6.54 21.53 -6.44
N GLU A 433 5.87 22.56 -5.91
CA GLU A 433 5.30 23.67 -6.65
C GLU A 433 6.38 24.49 -7.39
N ALA A 434 7.58 24.60 -6.80
CA ALA A 434 8.73 25.28 -7.39
C ALA A 434 9.52 24.43 -8.40
N GLY A 435 9.18 23.15 -8.57
CA GLY A 435 9.87 22.26 -9.51
C GLY A 435 11.29 21.88 -9.08
N TRP A 436 11.59 21.89 -7.77
CA TRP A 436 12.96 21.65 -7.26
C TRP A 436 13.28 20.18 -7.00
N GLN A 437 12.42 19.25 -7.42
CA GLN A 437 12.58 17.81 -7.10
C GLN A 437 13.88 17.22 -7.66
N ASP A 438 14.42 17.81 -8.73
CA ASP A 438 15.67 17.40 -9.37
C ASP A 438 16.94 17.81 -8.59
N GLN A 439 16.80 18.63 -7.55
CA GLN A 439 17.89 19.05 -6.66
C GLN A 439 18.15 18.08 -5.51
N PHE A 440 17.32 17.04 -5.40
CA PHE A 440 17.35 16.07 -4.30
C PHE A 440 17.45 14.65 -4.84
N HIS A 441 18.15 13.78 -4.11
CA HIS A 441 18.14 12.35 -4.39
C HIS A 441 16.80 11.73 -3.96
N GLN A 442 16.25 12.19 -2.83
CA GLN A 442 14.97 11.73 -2.31
C GLN A 442 14.05 12.88 -1.93
N ILE A 443 12.75 12.68 -2.14
CA ILE A 443 11.69 13.51 -1.61
C ILE A 443 10.98 12.77 -0.49
N TRP A 444 10.99 13.38 0.69
CA TRP A 444 10.33 12.92 1.89
C TRP A 444 9.09 13.78 2.12
N VAL A 445 7.93 13.16 2.36
CA VAL A 445 6.65 13.86 2.53
C VAL A 445 6.08 13.60 3.91
N SER A 446 5.78 14.66 4.67
CA SER A 446 5.03 14.55 5.93
C SER A 446 3.56 14.91 5.72
N ILE A 447 2.66 14.01 6.13
CA ILE A 447 1.21 14.15 5.99
C ILE A 447 0.48 14.09 7.33
N VAL A 448 -0.71 14.70 7.36
CA VAL A 448 -1.75 14.57 8.39
C VAL A 448 -3.11 14.64 7.70
N THR A 449 -4.18 14.22 8.38
CA THR A 449 -5.54 14.44 7.88
C THR A 449 -5.85 15.93 7.82
N GLU A 450 -6.79 16.31 6.95
CA GLU A 450 -7.27 17.69 6.88
C GLU A 450 -7.86 18.14 8.23
N GLU A 451 -8.62 17.26 8.89
CA GLU A 451 -9.19 17.50 10.21
C GLU A 451 -8.12 17.83 11.26
N GLU A 452 -7.01 17.07 11.28
CA GLU A 452 -5.90 17.31 12.20
C GLU A 452 -5.13 18.59 11.84
N ALA A 453 -4.94 18.88 10.54
CA ALA A 453 -4.33 20.14 10.11
C ALA A 453 -5.16 21.37 10.52
N ILE A 454 -6.49 21.31 10.36
CA ILE A 454 -7.42 22.35 10.79
C ILE A 454 -7.34 22.53 12.30
N LYS A 455 -7.42 21.44 13.07
CA LYS A 455 -7.30 21.48 14.53
C LYS A 455 -6.03 22.19 14.97
N ARG A 456 -4.87 21.81 14.42
CA ARG A 456 -3.57 22.44 14.73
C ARG A 456 -3.51 23.91 14.31
N LEU A 457 -4.11 24.29 13.19
CA LEU A 457 -4.19 25.69 12.76
C LEU A 457 -5.01 26.54 13.72
N LYS A 458 -6.15 26.03 14.20
CA LYS A 458 -6.98 26.71 15.19
C LYS A 458 -6.21 26.88 16.51
N GLU A 459 -5.60 25.80 17.01
CA GLU A 459 -4.87 25.80 18.29
C GLU A 459 -3.61 26.69 18.26
N ARG A 460 -2.81 26.61 17.19
CA ARG A 460 -1.51 27.30 17.10
C ARG A 460 -1.62 28.73 16.59
N ASN A 461 -2.53 28.98 15.64
CA ASN A 461 -2.60 30.24 14.90
C ASN A 461 -3.86 31.04 15.22
N GLY A 462 -4.81 30.52 16.00
CA GLY A 462 -6.04 31.22 16.36
C GLY A 462 -6.97 31.47 15.18
N LEU A 463 -6.80 30.75 14.07
CA LEU A 463 -7.64 30.89 12.88
C LEU A 463 -9.03 30.31 13.13
N ASP A 464 -10.05 30.84 12.45
CA ASP A 464 -11.32 30.15 12.35
C ASP A 464 -11.22 28.94 11.39
N GLU A 465 -12.26 28.10 11.36
CA GLU A 465 -12.25 26.88 10.54
C GLU A 465 -12.30 27.19 9.04
N GLU A 466 -13.00 28.25 8.62
CA GLU A 466 -13.11 28.60 7.21
C GLU A 466 -11.77 29.11 6.65
N GLU A 467 -11.06 29.94 7.42
CA GLU A 467 -9.73 30.45 7.10
C GLU A 467 -8.70 29.30 7.10
N ALA A 468 -8.79 28.38 8.06
CA ALA A 468 -7.94 27.19 8.08
C ALA A 468 -8.15 26.33 6.82
N ARG A 469 -9.40 26.09 6.41
CA ARG A 469 -9.73 25.35 5.18
C ARG A 469 -9.24 26.05 3.92
N LYS A 470 -9.46 27.37 3.80
CA LYS A 470 -8.93 28.18 2.68
C LYS A 470 -7.42 28.07 2.59
N ARG A 471 -6.72 28.12 3.73
CA ARG A 471 -5.27 27.99 3.79
C ARG A 471 -4.77 26.62 3.33
N ILE A 472 -5.47 25.54 3.70
CA ILE A 472 -5.13 24.18 3.25
C ILE A 472 -5.41 24.03 1.75
N ALA A 473 -6.56 24.52 1.27
CA ALA A 473 -6.99 24.42 -0.12
C ALA A 473 -6.08 25.17 -1.12
N ASN A 474 -5.38 26.21 -0.67
CA ASN A 474 -4.42 26.96 -1.50
C ASN A 474 -3.07 26.24 -1.70
N GLN A 475 -2.89 25.04 -1.14
CA GLN A 475 -1.68 24.24 -1.31
C GLN A 475 -1.99 23.00 -2.14
N MET A 476 -0.96 22.39 -2.75
CA MET A 476 -1.07 21.03 -3.30
C MET A 476 -1.69 20.10 -2.24
N THR A 477 -2.48 19.11 -2.64
CA THR A 477 -3.10 18.17 -1.70
C THR A 477 -2.09 17.16 -1.15
N SER A 478 -2.36 16.55 0.01
CA SER A 478 -1.50 15.48 0.54
C SER A 478 -1.36 14.31 -0.45
N HIS A 479 -2.44 13.96 -1.17
CA HIS A 479 -2.42 12.88 -2.16
C HIS A 479 -1.48 13.17 -3.33
N GLU A 480 -1.52 14.39 -3.88
CA GLU A 480 -0.60 14.81 -4.94
C GLU A 480 0.85 14.81 -4.45
N ARG A 481 1.14 15.33 -3.24
CA ARG A 481 2.51 15.28 -2.68
C ARG A 481 3.02 13.86 -2.56
N VAL A 482 2.18 12.94 -2.07
CA VAL A 482 2.51 11.53 -1.93
C VAL A 482 2.83 10.87 -3.28
N GLN A 483 2.36 11.40 -4.42
CA GLN A 483 2.77 10.91 -5.75
C GLN A 483 4.26 11.17 -6.06
N HIS A 484 4.87 12.17 -5.41
CA HIS A 484 6.29 12.51 -5.57
C HIS A 484 7.20 11.91 -4.48
N ALA A 485 6.63 11.31 -3.43
CA ALA A 485 7.39 10.78 -2.30
C ALA A 485 8.26 9.56 -2.66
N ASN A 486 9.50 9.58 -2.19
CA ASN A 486 10.28 8.37 -1.95
C ASN A 486 9.94 7.75 -0.59
N VAL A 487 9.71 8.59 0.43
CA VAL A 487 9.34 8.19 1.78
C VAL A 487 8.19 9.08 2.28
N VAL A 488 7.24 8.48 3.01
CA VAL A 488 6.14 9.22 3.64
C VAL A 488 6.19 9.05 5.16
N PHE A 489 5.94 10.14 5.87
CA PHE A 489 5.75 10.19 7.31
C PHE A 489 4.34 10.66 7.64
N SER A 490 3.81 10.19 8.76
CA SER A 490 2.56 10.70 9.34
C SER A 490 2.80 11.14 10.77
N SER A 491 2.50 12.41 11.04
CA SER A 491 2.52 12.96 12.40
C SER A 491 1.13 13.01 13.04
N GLN A 492 0.19 12.17 12.58
CA GLN A 492 -1.18 12.12 13.11
C GLN A 492 -1.25 11.57 14.55
N TRP A 493 -0.28 10.72 14.92
CA TRP A 493 -0.20 10.05 16.21
C TRP A 493 0.83 10.72 17.13
N GLU A 494 1.20 10.04 18.23
CA GLU A 494 2.20 10.52 19.18
C GLU A 494 3.56 10.80 18.52
N ARG A 495 4.29 11.74 19.13
CA ARG A 495 5.59 12.22 18.60
C ARG A 495 6.58 11.06 18.47
N GLU A 496 6.60 10.16 19.44
CA GLU A 496 7.46 8.99 19.50
C GLU A 496 7.24 8.05 18.30
N PHE A 497 5.99 7.93 17.83
CA PHE A 497 5.69 7.14 16.65
C PHE A 497 6.23 7.79 15.37
N THR A 498 6.14 9.12 15.27
CA THR A 498 6.78 9.86 14.17
C THR A 498 8.29 9.68 14.19
N GLN A 499 8.92 9.73 15.36
CA GLN A 499 10.36 9.53 15.53
C GLN A 499 10.80 8.12 15.08
N LYS A 500 10.03 7.08 15.40
CA LYS A 500 10.29 5.72 14.90
C LYS A 500 10.29 5.65 13.37
N GLN A 501 9.33 6.33 12.72
CA GLN A 501 9.29 6.38 11.25
C GLN A 501 10.54 7.08 10.69
N VAL A 502 10.97 8.20 11.30
CA VAL A 502 12.18 8.93 10.89
C VAL A 502 13.43 8.07 11.07
N ASN A 503 13.57 7.38 12.20
CA ASN A 503 14.70 6.47 12.44
C ASN A 503 14.78 5.38 11.36
N LYS A 504 13.64 4.75 11.03
CA LYS A 504 13.53 3.74 9.97
C LYS A 504 14.03 4.27 8.62
N ALA A 505 13.64 5.51 8.28
CA ALA A 505 14.04 6.15 7.03
C ALA A 505 15.54 6.50 7.02
N VAL A 506 16.08 7.04 8.11
CA VAL A 506 17.50 7.38 8.22
C VAL A 506 18.38 6.13 8.12
N GLU A 507 18.02 5.05 8.82
CA GLU A 507 18.74 3.77 8.76
C GLU A 507 18.73 3.19 7.33
N MET A 508 17.60 3.29 6.64
CA MET A 508 17.46 2.87 5.24
C MET A 508 18.34 3.71 4.30
N VAL A 509 18.43 5.04 4.49
CA VAL A 509 19.35 5.89 3.74
C VAL A 509 20.80 5.48 3.98
N ARG A 510 21.20 5.36 5.24
CA ARG A 510 22.57 4.97 5.63
C ARG A 510 22.97 3.62 5.07
N SER A 511 22.09 2.62 5.16
CA SER A 511 22.41 1.25 4.75
C SER A 511 22.39 1.03 3.24
N GLN A 512 21.49 1.70 2.49
CA GLN A 512 21.24 1.39 1.07
C GLN A 512 21.78 2.43 0.09
N PHE A 513 22.05 3.66 0.53
CA PHE A 513 22.36 4.78 -0.38
C PHE A 513 23.67 5.51 -0.07
N LEU A 514 24.28 5.27 1.10
CA LEU A 514 25.59 5.84 1.46
C LEU A 514 26.75 4.85 1.43
N ASN A 515 26.44 3.55 1.48
CA ASN A 515 27.39 2.45 1.50
C ASN A 515 27.89 2.04 0.11
#